data_AF-A0A2V7JL15-F1
#
_entry.id   AF-A0A2V7JL15-F1
#
_cell.length_a   1.000
_cell.length_b   1.000
_cell.length_c   1.000
_cell.angle_alpha   90.00
_cell.angle_beta   90.00
_cell.angle_gamma   90.00
#
_symmetry.space_group_name_H-M   'P 1'
#
loop_
_entity.id
_entity.type
_entity.pdbx_description
1 polymer ?
#
loop_
_entity_poly.entity_id
_entity_poly.type
_entity_poly.pdbx_seq_one_letter_code
_entity_poly.pdbx_strand_id
1 'polypeptide(L)'
;MTNAMLNLGAGVVQFKNLALVAGVATPAQVSAIAALPGVQSVYLNRQLQYYGQGAGLYALMLHESVPTIRADAVQAMGITGKGMGIAILDSGIDGLYNPDLVYPTHTVQNIKVIFNLSDVVTFKGPAPKPLKQGLDIFAENLPNSETSVGHGTHVAGITAALGTASADYYKGVAPGAQLVGIGTGDVLFIFFALAGFDYILEHRQDYNIKS
;
A
#
# COMPACT_ATOMS: atom_id res chain seq x y z
N MET A 1 -18.13 -11.07 14.05
CA MET A 1 -17.26 -12.09 13.43
C MET A 1 -16.01 -12.37 14.27
N THR A 2 -15.20 -11.36 14.57
CA THR A 2 -13.94 -11.45 15.36
C THR A 2 -14.03 -12.35 16.60
N ASN A 3 -14.98 -12.09 17.51
CA ASN A 3 -15.13 -12.88 18.74
C ASN A 3 -15.46 -14.37 18.46
N ALA A 4 -16.21 -14.66 17.39
CA ALA A 4 -16.54 -16.03 17.04
C ALA A 4 -15.30 -16.79 16.53
N MET A 5 -14.47 -16.15 15.68
CA MET A 5 -13.19 -16.72 15.25
C MET A 5 -12.23 -16.94 16.43
N LEU A 6 -12.11 -15.96 17.34
CA LEU A 6 -11.29 -16.10 18.55
C LEU A 6 -11.76 -17.25 19.46
N ASN A 7 -13.07 -17.46 19.57
CA ASN A 7 -13.63 -18.57 20.36
C ASN A 7 -13.38 -19.94 19.73
N LEU A 8 -13.20 -20.01 18.41
CA LEU A 8 -12.75 -21.21 17.72
C LEU A 8 -11.23 -21.44 17.85
N GLY A 9 -10.51 -20.52 18.52
CA GLY A 9 -9.06 -20.57 18.70
C GLY A 9 -8.27 -20.12 17.48
N ALA A 10 -8.90 -19.45 16.52
CA ALA A 10 -8.19 -18.87 15.37
C ALA A 10 -7.51 -17.56 15.78
N GLY A 11 -6.40 -17.23 15.11
CA GLY A 11 -5.75 -15.93 15.18
C GLY A 11 -6.50 -14.94 14.29
N VAL A 12 -6.70 -13.70 14.74
CA VAL A 12 -7.58 -12.74 14.04
C VAL A 12 -6.92 -11.36 13.90
N VAL A 13 -7.16 -10.71 12.75
CA VAL A 13 -6.93 -9.28 12.48
C VAL A 13 -8.22 -8.68 11.96
N GLN A 14 -8.62 -7.54 12.53
CA GLN A 14 -9.82 -6.83 12.11
C GLN A 14 -9.45 -5.59 11.31
N PHE A 15 -10.05 -5.45 10.12
CA PHE A 15 -9.99 -4.22 9.34
C PHE A 15 -11.00 -3.20 9.90
N LYS A 16 -10.67 -1.91 9.81
CA LYS A 16 -11.53 -0.83 10.31
C LYS A 16 -12.59 -0.41 9.30
N ASN A 17 -12.17 -0.27 8.04
CA ASN A 17 -12.95 0.31 6.95
C ASN A 17 -13.46 -0.75 5.97
N LEU A 18 -13.01 -2.00 6.12
CA LEU A 18 -13.47 -3.14 5.32
C LEU A 18 -14.34 -4.06 6.16
N ALA A 19 -15.48 -4.51 5.60
CA ALA A 19 -16.34 -5.54 6.19
C ALA A 19 -15.74 -6.95 6.04
N LEU A 20 -14.47 -7.09 6.42
CA LEU A 20 -13.63 -8.27 6.27
C LEU A 20 -12.89 -8.53 7.58
N VAL A 21 -12.50 -9.79 7.77
CA VAL A 21 -11.62 -10.20 8.87
C VAL A 21 -10.57 -11.12 8.28
N ALA A 22 -9.30 -10.93 8.65
CA ALA A 22 -8.22 -11.84 8.29
C ALA A 22 -7.82 -12.69 9.50
N GLY A 23 -7.20 -13.84 9.26
CA GLY A 23 -6.79 -14.70 10.35
C GLY A 23 -5.95 -15.89 9.95
N VAL A 24 -5.38 -16.54 10.96
CA VAL A 24 -4.67 -17.81 10.85
C VAL A 24 -5.52 -18.87 11.53
N ALA A 25 -5.83 -19.94 10.80
CA ALA A 25 -6.73 -21.00 11.24
C ALA A 25 -6.27 -22.36 10.71
N THR A 26 -6.48 -23.41 11.49
CA THR A 26 -6.34 -24.81 11.05
C THR A 26 -7.45 -25.19 10.07
N PRO A 27 -7.33 -26.27 9.27
CA PRO A 27 -8.39 -26.70 8.37
C PRO A 27 -9.74 -26.93 9.08
N ALA A 28 -9.73 -27.50 10.28
CA ALA A 28 -10.95 -27.69 11.08
C ALA A 28 -11.57 -26.35 11.52
N GLN A 29 -10.75 -25.38 11.92
CA GLN A 29 -11.21 -24.03 12.25
C GLN A 29 -11.76 -23.31 11.02
N VAL A 30 -11.14 -23.44 9.84
CA VAL A 30 -11.66 -22.85 8.60
C VAL A 30 -13.06 -23.36 8.28
N SER A 31 -13.29 -24.68 8.36
CA SER A 31 -14.62 -25.26 8.15
C SER A 31 -15.64 -24.75 9.17
N ALA A 32 -15.24 -24.62 10.44
CA ALA A 32 -16.11 -24.08 11.49
C ALA A 32 -16.42 -22.59 11.27
N ILE A 33 -15.44 -21.79 10.82
CA ILE A 33 -15.62 -20.38 10.50
C ILE A 33 -16.58 -20.22 9.32
N ALA A 34 -16.42 -21.01 8.26
CA ALA A 34 -17.28 -20.95 7.07
C ALA A 34 -18.77 -21.24 7.39
N ALA A 35 -19.05 -21.96 8.48
CA ALA A 35 -20.41 -22.27 8.94
C ALA A 35 -21.01 -21.21 9.89
N LEU A 36 -20.25 -20.18 10.29
CA LEU A 36 -20.74 -19.15 11.20
C LEU A 36 -21.82 -18.27 10.53
N PRO A 37 -22.91 -17.91 11.24
CA PRO A 37 -23.89 -16.96 10.74
C PRO A 37 -23.24 -15.63 10.34
N GLY A 38 -23.53 -15.17 9.12
CA GLY A 38 -23.00 -13.92 8.57
C GLY A 38 -21.66 -14.05 7.84
N VAL A 39 -21.02 -15.23 7.80
CA VAL A 39 -19.92 -15.50 6.86
C VAL A 39 -20.52 -15.75 5.47
N GLN A 40 -20.14 -14.91 4.50
CA GLN A 40 -20.53 -15.11 3.10
C GLN A 40 -19.55 -16.02 2.36
N SER A 41 -18.26 -15.93 2.70
CA SER A 41 -17.18 -16.61 1.99
C SER A 41 -15.89 -16.63 2.80
N VAL A 42 -15.05 -17.65 2.58
CA VAL A 42 -13.68 -17.74 3.12
C VAL A 42 -12.72 -17.94 1.96
N TYR A 43 -11.68 -17.10 1.88
CA TYR A 43 -10.67 -17.17 0.83
C TYR A 43 -9.27 -17.38 1.41
N LEU A 44 -8.43 -18.10 0.68
CA LEU A 44 -7.01 -18.25 1.03
C LEU A 44 -6.27 -16.94 0.81
N ASN A 45 -5.33 -16.64 1.71
CA ASN A 45 -4.36 -15.58 1.51
C ASN A 45 -3.36 -16.00 0.43
N ARG A 46 -3.59 -15.58 -0.81
CA ARG A 46 -2.73 -15.92 -1.95
C ARG A 46 -1.68 -14.84 -2.15
N GLN A 47 -0.51 -15.25 -2.62
CA GLN A 47 0.48 -14.33 -3.15
C GLN A 47 -0.07 -13.71 -4.45
N LEU A 48 0.00 -12.38 -4.53
CA LEU A 48 -0.28 -11.60 -5.73
C LEU A 48 1.01 -11.52 -6.56
N GLN A 49 0.83 -11.49 -7.89
CA GLN A 49 1.93 -11.29 -8.82
C GLN A 49 1.93 -9.82 -9.24
N TYR A 50 3.10 -9.20 -9.19
CA TYR A 50 3.29 -7.88 -9.78
C TYR A 50 3.08 -7.97 -11.30
N TYR A 51 2.32 -7.03 -11.85
CA TYR A 51 2.19 -6.88 -13.29
C TYR A 51 3.37 -6.05 -13.81
N GLY A 52 4.29 -6.73 -14.48
CA GLY A 52 5.57 -6.19 -14.97
C GLY A 52 6.60 -7.32 -14.92
N GLN A 53 7.32 -7.61 -16.02
CA GLN A 53 8.29 -8.70 -16.00
C GLN A 53 9.54 -8.34 -15.19
N GLY A 54 10.18 -9.30 -14.54
CA GLY A 54 11.38 -9.04 -13.74
C GLY A 54 12.55 -8.49 -14.57
N ALA A 55 13.30 -7.55 -13.98
CA ALA A 55 14.71 -7.27 -14.26
C ALA A 55 15.13 -7.01 -15.73
N GLY A 56 14.28 -6.35 -16.53
CA GLY A 56 14.71 -5.63 -17.72
C GLY A 56 14.94 -4.15 -17.39
N LEU A 57 15.79 -3.45 -18.14
CA LEU A 57 15.93 -2.00 -18.08
C LEU A 57 14.58 -1.35 -18.44
N TYR A 58 13.71 -1.15 -17.46
CA TYR A 58 12.54 -0.30 -17.58
C TYR A 58 13.04 1.13 -17.57
N ALA A 59 13.39 1.63 -18.76
CA ALA A 59 13.53 3.05 -18.93
C ALA A 59 12.15 3.67 -18.64
N LEU A 60 12.08 4.58 -17.67
CA LEU A 60 10.97 5.51 -17.56
C LEU A 60 10.90 6.30 -18.88
N MET A 61 10.09 5.84 -19.84
CA MET A 61 9.87 6.56 -21.09
C MET A 61 8.84 7.67 -20.88
N LEU A 62 9.05 8.48 -19.83
CA LEU A 62 8.14 9.55 -19.45
C LEU A 62 8.17 10.67 -20.48
N HIS A 63 9.36 10.97 -21.02
CA HIS A 63 9.50 11.95 -22.10
C HIS A 63 8.68 11.57 -23.35
N GLU A 64 8.46 10.28 -23.61
CA GLU A 64 7.64 9.78 -24.71
C GLU A 64 6.17 9.60 -24.30
N SER A 65 5.91 9.07 -23.11
CA SER A 65 4.57 8.70 -22.65
C SER A 65 3.73 9.92 -22.28
N VAL A 66 4.32 10.92 -21.59
CA VAL A 66 3.64 12.14 -21.14
C VAL A 66 3.05 12.91 -22.33
N PRO A 67 3.80 13.18 -23.43
CA PRO A 67 3.22 13.77 -24.63
C PRO A 67 2.19 12.87 -25.34
N THR A 68 2.43 11.55 -25.36
CA THR A 68 1.51 10.59 -26.00
C THR A 68 0.12 10.62 -25.36
N ILE A 69 0.04 10.74 -24.03
CA ILE A 69 -1.23 10.89 -23.29
C ILE A 69 -1.66 12.35 -23.10
N ARG A 70 -0.91 13.31 -23.67
CA ARG A 70 -1.13 14.76 -23.58
C ARG A 70 -1.11 15.32 -22.15
N ALA A 71 -0.39 14.67 -21.24
CA ALA A 71 -0.24 15.16 -19.88
C ALA A 71 0.57 16.47 -19.84
N ASP A 72 1.54 16.64 -20.74
CA ASP A 72 2.28 17.90 -20.95
C ASP A 72 1.36 19.09 -21.29
N ALA A 73 0.39 18.88 -22.19
CA ALA A 73 -0.57 19.92 -22.58
C ALA A 73 -1.42 20.35 -21.38
N VAL A 74 -1.86 19.40 -20.57
CA VAL A 74 -2.67 19.64 -19.36
C VAL A 74 -1.84 20.32 -18.26
N GLN A 75 -0.58 19.92 -18.10
CA GLN A 75 0.37 20.57 -17.20
C GLN A 75 0.64 22.02 -17.61
N ALA A 76 0.77 22.30 -18.92
CA ALA A 76 0.94 23.66 -19.45
C ALA A 76 -0.29 24.56 -19.20
N MET A 77 -1.47 23.98 -19.01
CA MET A 77 -2.69 24.69 -18.56
C MET A 77 -2.71 24.94 -17.04
N GLY A 78 -1.67 24.52 -16.30
CA GLY A 78 -1.56 24.65 -14.85
C GLY A 78 -2.21 23.50 -14.06
N ILE A 79 -2.70 22.46 -14.73
CA ILE A 79 -3.32 21.29 -14.08
C ILE A 79 -2.23 20.24 -13.86
N THR A 80 -1.71 20.19 -12.63
CA THR A 80 -0.55 19.35 -12.27
C THR A 80 -0.85 18.30 -11.20
N GLY A 81 -2.11 18.21 -10.74
CA GLY A 81 -2.47 17.44 -9.56
C GLY A 81 -2.20 18.16 -8.24
N LYS A 82 -1.82 19.45 -8.27
CA LYS A 82 -1.56 20.25 -7.07
C LYS A 82 -2.70 20.17 -6.06
N GLY A 83 -2.35 19.83 -4.82
CA GLY A 83 -3.27 19.69 -3.69
C GLY A 83 -3.93 18.31 -3.60
N MET A 84 -3.66 17.38 -4.52
CA MET A 84 -4.17 16.01 -4.49
C MET A 84 -3.13 15.04 -3.93
N GLY A 85 -3.59 14.01 -3.21
CA GLY A 85 -2.76 12.88 -2.80
C GLY A 85 -2.92 11.68 -3.73
N ILE A 86 -1.81 10.99 -4.01
CA ILE A 86 -1.76 9.73 -4.75
C ILE A 86 -1.17 8.65 -3.83
N ALA A 87 -1.94 7.62 -3.53
CA ALA A 87 -1.47 6.47 -2.77
C ALA A 87 -0.86 5.41 -3.70
N ILE A 88 0.38 5.00 -3.39
CA ILE A 88 1.11 3.94 -4.09
C ILE A 88 1.17 2.71 -3.19
N LEU A 89 0.27 1.76 -3.42
CA LEU A 89 0.25 0.46 -2.74
C LEU A 89 1.10 -0.54 -3.52
N ASP A 90 2.37 -0.66 -3.12
CA ASP A 90 3.38 -1.40 -3.88
C ASP A 90 4.52 -1.87 -2.95
N SER A 91 5.74 -2.03 -3.48
CA SER A 91 6.93 -2.46 -2.74
C SER A 91 7.42 -1.43 -1.73
N GLY A 92 7.20 -0.14 -2.01
CA GLY A 92 7.57 1.02 -1.20
C GLY A 92 7.96 2.22 -2.07
N ILE A 93 8.34 3.33 -1.45
CA ILE A 93 8.91 4.50 -2.12
C ILE A 93 10.24 4.86 -1.44
N ASP A 94 11.29 5.01 -2.25
CA ASP A 94 12.54 5.64 -1.83
C ASP A 94 12.41 7.16 -1.89
N GLY A 95 12.00 7.77 -0.78
CA GLY A 95 11.98 9.23 -0.62
C GLY A 95 13.24 9.79 0.03
N LEU A 96 14.22 8.94 0.36
CA LEU A 96 15.45 9.34 1.05
C LEU A 96 16.56 9.68 0.05
N TYR A 97 16.74 8.85 -0.97
CA TYR A 97 17.81 9.01 -1.95
C TYR A 97 17.30 9.52 -3.31
N ASN A 98 16.01 9.42 -3.61
CA ASN A 98 15.43 9.95 -4.83
C ASN A 98 14.94 11.40 -4.64
N PRO A 99 15.62 12.41 -5.22
CA PRO A 99 15.24 13.81 -5.08
C PRO A 99 13.89 14.14 -5.76
N ASP A 100 13.46 13.38 -6.77
CA ASP A 100 12.20 13.63 -7.47
C ASP A 100 10.97 13.07 -6.70
N LEU A 101 11.21 12.28 -5.65
CA LEU A 101 10.19 11.67 -4.78
C LEU A 101 10.41 11.97 -3.29
N VAL A 102 11.16 13.04 -3.01
CA VAL A 102 11.70 13.36 -1.68
C VAL A 102 10.66 13.35 -0.55
N TYR A 103 11.00 12.72 0.56
CA TYR A 103 10.24 12.75 1.81
C TYR A 103 10.81 13.83 2.77
N PRO A 104 9.99 14.56 3.55
CA PRO A 104 8.52 14.50 3.65
C PRO A 104 7.79 15.50 2.73
N THR A 105 8.49 16.19 1.83
CA THR A 105 7.93 17.36 1.13
C THR A 105 7.13 17.00 -0.13
N HIS A 106 7.48 15.91 -0.81
CA HIS A 106 6.80 15.44 -2.01
C HIS A 106 6.09 14.10 -1.79
N THR A 107 6.83 13.13 -1.23
CA THR A 107 6.22 11.99 -0.52
C THR A 107 5.90 12.44 0.90
N VAL A 108 4.63 12.62 1.23
CA VAL A 108 4.20 13.21 2.52
C VAL A 108 3.95 12.18 3.61
N GLN A 109 3.74 10.93 3.23
CA GLN A 109 3.67 9.79 4.13
C GLN A 109 4.26 8.58 3.42
N ASN A 110 4.97 7.76 4.17
CA ASN A 110 5.60 6.57 3.64
C ASN A 110 5.66 5.51 4.74
N ILE A 111 4.87 4.45 4.54
CA ILE A 111 4.66 3.40 5.52
C ILE A 111 5.23 2.08 5.01
N LYS A 112 5.65 1.20 5.93
CA LYS A 112 6.13 -0.15 5.59
C LYS A 112 5.54 -1.18 6.55
N VAL A 113 5.08 -2.29 6.02
CA VAL A 113 4.67 -3.43 6.86
C VAL A 113 5.88 -3.95 7.66
N ILE A 114 5.73 -4.08 8.97
CA ILE A 114 6.71 -4.75 9.85
C ILE A 114 6.24 -6.19 10.09
N PHE A 115 7.11 -7.19 9.85
CA PHE A 115 6.74 -8.60 9.95
C PHE A 115 7.25 -9.31 11.21
N ASN A 116 6.30 -9.96 11.91
CA ASN A 116 6.37 -11.28 12.52
C ASN A 116 4.91 -11.79 12.59
N LEU A 117 4.58 -12.99 12.11
CA LEU A 117 3.18 -13.44 11.99
C LEU A 117 2.44 -13.45 13.34
N SER A 118 3.16 -13.75 14.42
CA SER A 118 2.70 -13.70 15.83
C SER A 118 2.50 -12.28 16.38
N ASP A 119 2.98 -11.26 15.67
CA ASP A 119 2.75 -9.85 15.96
C ASP A 119 1.62 -9.25 15.11
N VAL A 120 1.22 -9.94 14.04
CA VAL A 120 0.14 -9.54 13.15
C VAL A 120 -1.22 -10.01 13.66
N VAL A 121 -1.33 -11.26 14.15
CA VAL A 121 -2.63 -11.84 14.56
C VAL A 121 -2.80 -11.94 16.08
N THR A 122 -4.01 -11.66 16.56
CA THR A 122 -4.38 -11.84 17.97
C THR A 122 -4.99 -13.22 18.19
N PHE A 123 -4.43 -14.01 19.11
CA PHE A 123 -5.00 -15.26 19.59
C PHE A 123 -5.65 -15.08 20.98
N LYS A 124 -6.66 -15.89 21.29
CA LYS A 124 -7.19 -16.00 22.65
C LYS A 124 -6.20 -16.78 23.52
N GLY A 125 -5.84 -16.23 24.68
CA GLY A 125 -4.88 -16.85 25.61
C GLY A 125 -4.92 -16.19 26.99
N PRO A 126 -4.14 -16.70 27.97
CA PRO A 126 -4.12 -16.19 29.35
C PRO A 126 -3.61 -14.75 29.48
N ALA A 127 -2.91 -14.23 28.47
CA ALA A 127 -2.55 -12.82 28.32
C ALA A 127 -2.85 -12.37 26.88
N PRO A 128 -4.11 -12.01 26.56
CA PRO A 128 -4.47 -11.62 25.20
C PRO A 128 -3.80 -10.30 24.84
N LYS A 129 -3.02 -10.28 23.73
CA LYS A 129 -2.59 -9.02 23.11
C LYS A 129 -3.86 -8.23 22.72
N PRO A 130 -3.86 -6.88 22.79
CA PRO A 130 -4.94 -6.07 22.24
C PRO A 130 -5.26 -6.49 20.80
N LEU A 131 -6.54 -6.40 20.41
CA LEU A 131 -6.95 -6.76 19.07
C LEU A 131 -6.22 -5.86 18.07
N LYS A 132 -5.38 -6.45 17.21
CA LYS A 132 -4.68 -5.70 16.18
C LYS A 132 -5.68 -5.20 15.14
N GLN A 133 -5.71 -3.89 14.95
CA GLN A 133 -6.46 -3.25 13.88
C GLN A 133 -5.51 -3.01 12.71
N GLY A 134 -6.01 -3.05 11.47
CA GLY A 134 -5.18 -3.06 10.25
C GLY A 134 -4.03 -2.04 10.17
N LEU A 135 -4.09 -0.93 10.93
CA LEU A 135 -3.04 0.09 11.02
C LEU A 135 -1.82 -0.32 11.88
N ASP A 136 -1.99 -1.20 12.87
CA ASP A 136 -0.95 -1.55 13.85
C ASP A 136 0.21 -2.38 13.29
N ILE A 137 0.14 -2.72 11.99
CA ILE A 137 1.13 -3.56 11.30
C ILE A 137 2.12 -2.74 10.46
N PHE A 138 1.97 -1.42 10.42
CA PHE A 138 2.82 -0.52 9.67
C PHE A 138 3.76 0.27 10.58
N ALA A 139 5.02 0.43 10.16
CA ALA A 139 5.83 1.57 10.57
C ALA A 139 5.49 2.75 9.66
N GLU A 140 5.30 3.92 10.27
CA GLU A 140 4.98 5.16 9.57
C GLU A 140 6.15 6.13 9.57
N ASN A 141 6.04 7.17 8.73
CA ASN A 141 6.95 8.31 8.67
C ASN A 141 8.38 7.91 8.29
N LEU A 142 8.51 6.93 7.39
CA LEU A 142 9.80 6.39 6.96
C LEU A 142 10.35 7.20 5.78
N PRO A 143 11.53 7.83 5.88
CA PRO A 143 12.14 8.49 4.72
C PRO A 143 12.31 7.55 3.52
N ASN A 144 12.50 6.25 3.79
CA ASN A 144 12.52 5.21 2.77
C ASN A 144 11.73 3.97 3.25
N SER A 145 10.71 3.57 2.50
CA SER A 145 9.97 2.31 2.69
C SER A 145 10.28 1.28 1.59
N GLU A 146 11.03 1.66 0.56
CA GLU A 146 11.54 0.78 -0.48
C GLU A 146 12.80 0.07 0.02
N THR A 147 12.71 -1.25 0.19
CA THR A 147 13.79 -2.07 0.80
C THR A 147 14.13 -3.27 -0.06
N SER A 148 13.78 -3.21 -1.33
CA SER A 148 13.30 -4.37 -2.07
C SER A 148 13.56 -4.13 -3.58
N VAL A 149 12.66 -4.46 -4.50
CA VAL A 149 12.90 -4.38 -5.96
C VAL A 149 12.85 -2.98 -6.59
N GLY A 150 12.36 -1.95 -5.89
CA GLY A 150 12.26 -0.58 -6.43
C GLY A 150 11.05 -0.32 -7.35
N HIS A 151 10.15 -1.29 -7.50
CA HIS A 151 8.98 -1.18 -8.39
C HIS A 151 8.05 -0.03 -7.97
N GLY A 152 7.74 0.10 -6.68
CA GLY A 152 6.92 1.19 -6.15
C GLY A 152 7.54 2.56 -6.35
N THR A 153 8.87 2.70 -6.18
CA THR A 153 9.61 3.93 -6.51
C THR A 153 9.47 4.28 -7.99
N HIS A 154 9.53 3.29 -8.88
CA HIS A 154 9.34 3.49 -10.32
C HIS A 154 7.89 3.92 -10.65
N VAL A 155 6.89 3.26 -10.06
CA VAL A 155 5.46 3.63 -10.22
C VAL A 155 5.19 5.05 -9.67
N ALA A 156 5.75 5.39 -8.52
CA ALA A 156 5.69 6.74 -7.96
C ALA A 156 6.35 7.76 -8.90
N GLY A 157 7.46 7.39 -9.54
CA GLY A 157 8.12 8.20 -10.56
C GLY A 157 7.20 8.52 -11.74
N ILE A 158 6.54 7.49 -12.30
CA ILE A 158 5.60 7.67 -13.42
C ILE A 158 4.48 8.64 -13.04
N THR A 159 3.93 8.47 -11.85
CA THR A 159 2.74 9.22 -11.42
C THR A 159 3.07 10.68 -11.10
N ALA A 160 4.11 10.95 -10.33
CA ALA A 160 4.31 12.29 -9.78
C ALA A 160 5.78 12.73 -9.62
N ALA A 161 6.78 12.12 -10.29
CA ALA A 161 8.15 12.63 -10.21
C ALA A 161 8.23 14.14 -10.52
N LEU A 162 8.99 14.87 -9.70
CA LEU A 162 9.21 16.31 -9.90
C LEU A 162 9.98 16.62 -11.20
N GLY A 163 10.83 15.69 -11.67
CA GLY A 163 11.67 15.86 -12.85
C GLY A 163 12.90 16.75 -12.61
N THR A 164 13.12 17.21 -11.39
CA THR A 164 14.20 18.16 -11.03
C THR A 164 15.60 17.59 -11.25
N ALA A 165 15.78 16.28 -11.03
CA ALA A 165 17.06 15.61 -11.25
C ALA A 165 17.39 15.37 -12.73
N SER A 166 16.44 15.65 -13.63
CA SER A 166 16.54 15.30 -15.05
C SER A 166 16.18 16.44 -16.00
N ALA A 167 16.14 17.68 -15.51
CA ALA A 167 15.69 18.84 -16.29
C ALA A 167 14.35 18.57 -17.01
N ASP A 168 13.39 18.04 -16.26
CA ASP A 168 12.04 17.67 -16.69
C ASP A 168 11.94 16.43 -17.60
N TYR A 169 13.05 15.78 -17.97
CA TYR A 169 13.02 14.63 -18.88
C TYR A 169 12.23 13.44 -18.31
N TYR A 170 12.35 13.17 -17.00
CA TYR A 170 11.61 12.13 -16.29
C TYR A 170 10.53 12.70 -15.37
N LYS A 171 9.89 13.81 -15.75
CA LYS A 171 8.78 14.39 -15.00
C LYS A 171 7.55 13.48 -15.07
N GLY A 172 6.91 13.26 -13.92
CA GLY A 172 5.70 12.45 -13.81
C GLY A 172 4.48 13.10 -14.46
N VAL A 173 3.38 12.34 -14.52
CA VAL A 173 2.11 12.79 -15.09
C VAL A 173 1.46 13.91 -14.28
N ALA A 174 1.51 13.83 -12.95
CA ALA A 174 0.92 14.76 -12.00
C ALA A 174 1.98 15.27 -11.01
N PRO A 175 2.97 16.06 -11.47
CA PRO A 175 4.14 16.44 -10.67
C PRO A 175 3.81 17.39 -9.49
N GLY A 176 2.59 17.94 -9.44
CA GLY A 176 2.12 18.75 -8.31
C GLY A 176 1.40 17.95 -7.23
N ALA A 177 1.07 16.68 -7.48
CA ALA A 177 0.42 15.82 -6.50
C ALA A 177 1.43 15.39 -5.43
N GLN A 178 0.93 15.14 -4.21
CA GLN A 178 1.70 14.56 -3.12
C GLN A 178 1.56 13.04 -3.11
N LEU A 179 2.61 12.34 -2.72
CA LEU A 179 2.64 10.88 -2.69
C LEU A 179 2.46 10.34 -1.27
N VAL A 180 1.70 9.26 -1.16
CA VAL A 180 1.62 8.42 0.03
C VAL A 180 2.12 7.04 -0.36
N GLY A 181 3.26 6.61 0.17
CA GLY A 181 3.83 5.29 -0.09
C GLY A 181 3.30 4.25 0.89
N ILE A 182 2.74 3.15 0.39
CA ILE A 182 2.30 2.00 1.18
C ILE A 182 3.16 0.80 0.78
N GLY A 183 4.28 0.65 1.48
CA GLY A 183 5.24 -0.42 1.29
C GLY A 183 4.76 -1.73 1.88
N THR A 184 4.46 -2.69 1.02
CA THR A 184 4.04 -4.06 1.41
C THR A 184 5.14 -5.10 1.15
N GLY A 185 6.26 -4.69 0.52
CA GLY A 185 7.44 -5.52 0.25
C GLY A 185 7.38 -6.32 -1.05
N ASP A 186 8.45 -7.08 -1.34
CA ASP A 186 8.62 -7.83 -2.60
C ASP A 186 7.61 -8.95 -2.85
N VAL A 187 6.92 -9.39 -1.79
CA VAL A 187 5.95 -10.46 -1.88
C VAL A 187 4.62 -9.95 -1.36
N LEU A 188 3.81 -9.42 -2.29
CA LEU A 188 2.48 -8.95 -1.96
C LEU A 188 1.54 -10.14 -1.77
N PHE A 189 0.86 -10.21 -0.63
CA PHE A 189 -0.24 -11.13 -0.39
C PHE A 189 -1.55 -10.35 -0.36
N ILE A 190 -2.67 -11.04 -0.64
CA ILE A 190 -4.02 -10.43 -0.57
C ILE A 190 -4.22 -9.70 0.77
N PHE A 191 -3.77 -10.29 1.88
CA PHE A 191 -3.85 -9.66 3.20
C PHE A 191 -3.19 -8.27 3.25
N PHE A 192 -1.97 -8.13 2.71
CA PHE A 192 -1.25 -6.86 2.74
C PHE A 192 -1.87 -5.83 1.81
N ALA A 193 -2.42 -6.26 0.67
CA ALA A 193 -3.20 -5.37 -0.19
C ALA A 193 -4.43 -4.83 0.56
N LEU A 194 -5.19 -5.71 1.23
CA LEU A 194 -6.35 -5.30 2.02
C LEU A 194 -5.98 -4.37 3.18
N ALA A 195 -4.87 -4.65 3.89
CA ALA A 195 -4.38 -3.77 4.95
C ALA A 195 -3.95 -2.41 4.43
N GLY A 196 -3.31 -2.37 3.26
CA GLY A 196 -2.95 -1.12 2.58
C GLY A 196 -4.19 -0.32 2.18
N PHE A 197 -5.22 -0.97 1.61
CA PHE A 197 -6.50 -0.30 1.34
C PHE A 197 -7.18 0.20 2.61
N ASP A 198 -7.17 -0.56 3.69
CA ASP A 198 -7.72 -0.15 4.99
C ASP A 198 -7.03 1.13 5.51
N TYR A 199 -5.69 1.21 5.38
CA TYR A 199 -4.89 2.40 5.69
C TYR A 199 -5.26 3.60 4.81
N ILE A 200 -5.36 3.39 3.49
CA ILE A 200 -5.71 4.43 2.52
C ILE A 200 -7.10 4.98 2.83
N LEU A 201 -8.08 4.12 3.12
CA LEU A 201 -9.45 4.54 3.43
C LEU A 201 -9.53 5.35 4.72
N GLU A 202 -8.75 4.98 5.75
CA GLU A 202 -8.66 5.73 7.01
C GLU A 202 -8.10 7.14 6.77
N HIS A 203 -7.00 7.26 6.02
CA HIS A 203 -6.25 8.52 5.88
C HIS A 203 -6.55 9.31 4.59
N ARG A 204 -7.55 8.90 3.81
CA ARG A 204 -7.88 9.54 2.52
C ARG A 204 -8.18 11.04 2.66
N GLN A 205 -8.73 11.45 3.79
CA GLN A 205 -9.03 12.86 4.05
C GLN A 205 -7.77 13.63 4.44
N ASP A 206 -6.92 13.03 5.28
CA ASP A 206 -5.68 13.63 5.77
C ASP A 206 -4.71 13.95 4.61
N TYR A 207 -4.64 13.06 3.62
CA TYR A 207 -3.76 13.20 2.47
C TYR A 207 -4.49 13.59 1.17
N ASN A 208 -5.77 13.96 1.24
CA ASN A 208 -6.62 14.28 0.08
C ASN A 208 -6.53 13.28 -1.09
N ILE A 209 -6.57 11.98 -0.77
CA ILE A 209 -6.63 10.88 -1.73
C ILE A 209 -8.08 10.75 -2.22
N LYS A 210 -8.27 10.62 -3.54
CA LYS A 210 -9.59 10.40 -4.15
C LYS A 210 -9.72 8.98 -4.67
N SER A 211 -10.91 8.43 -4.47
CA SER A 211 -11.40 7.14 -4.99
C SER A 211 -12.37 7.37 -6.14
#